data_AF-A0A7R9IUE3-F1
#
_entry.id   AF-A0A7R9IUE3-F1
#
_cell.length_a   1.000
_cell.length_b   1.000
_cell.length_c   1.000
_cell.angle_alpha   90.00
_cell.angle_beta   90.00
_cell.angle_gamma   90.00
#
_symmetry.space_group_name_H-M   'P 1'
#
loop_
_entity.id
_entity.type
_entity.pdbx_description
1 polymer ?
#
loop_
_entity_poly.entity_id
_entity_poly.type
_entity_poly.pdbx_seq_one_letter_code
_entity_poly.pdbx_strand_id
1 'polypeptide(L)'
;MGCADIPGANLPQCRPCQHNNSVMHECVADVTCPYQNIALPLYANKTIKHQPVDMTGLATQYAAFARNFILKSSDSPFFLYAALSHIHVPLAHAALFNNVTTRGVFADTLYEMDWLVGEILEAAQTAGNNTLVWFMSESHNTNCREQHTGLVHE
;
A
#
# COMPACT_ATOMS: atom_id res chain seq x y z
N MET A 1 5.80 11.36 -1.93
CA MET A 1 6.35 12.72 -1.99
C MET A 1 5.20 13.67 -1.88
N GLY A 2 4.83 13.97 -0.63
CA GLY A 2 3.97 15.10 -0.34
C GLY A 2 4.69 16.39 -0.72
N CYS A 3 3.94 17.49 -0.83
CA CYS A 3 4.46 18.79 -1.23
C CYS A 3 5.52 19.38 -0.28
N ALA A 4 5.77 18.76 0.88
CA ALA A 4 6.78 19.14 1.86
C ALA A 4 8.04 18.25 1.83
N ASP A 5 8.04 17.16 1.05
CA ASP A 5 9.22 16.32 0.94
C ASP A 5 10.19 16.97 -0.05
N ILE A 6 11.33 17.45 0.43
CA ILE A 6 12.52 17.49 -0.43
C ILE A 6 12.68 16.04 -0.89
N PRO A 7 12.63 15.73 -2.19
CA PRO A 7 12.79 14.36 -2.64
C PRO A 7 14.01 13.76 -1.98
N GLY A 8 13.79 12.80 -1.07
CA GLY A 8 14.87 11.94 -0.62
C GLY A 8 15.52 11.45 -1.90
N ALA A 9 16.82 11.70 -2.05
CA ALA A 9 17.49 11.45 -3.32
C ALA A 9 17.15 10.03 -3.76
N ASN A 10 16.29 9.91 -4.78
CA ASN A 10 16.00 8.63 -5.41
C ASN A 10 17.37 8.16 -5.90
N LEU A 11 17.93 7.15 -5.25
CA LEU A 11 19.19 6.54 -5.63
C LEU A 11 18.85 5.16 -6.18
N PRO A 12 19.03 4.92 -7.49
CA PRO A 12 19.53 5.85 -8.52
C PRO A 12 18.51 6.93 -8.93
N GLN A 13 19.00 8.04 -9.50
CA GLN A 13 18.17 9.18 -9.92
C GLN A 13 17.23 8.78 -11.05
N CYS A 14 15.95 8.67 -10.71
CA CYS A 14 14.92 8.29 -11.67
C CYS A 14 14.30 9.51 -12.35
N ARG A 15 14.05 9.41 -13.66
CA ARG A 15 13.35 10.47 -14.39
C ARG A 15 11.87 10.51 -13.97
N PRO A 16 11.26 11.71 -13.87
CA PRO A 16 9.83 11.81 -13.65
C PRO A 16 9.06 11.24 -14.84
N CYS A 17 7.91 10.61 -14.56
CA CYS A 17 6.99 10.09 -15.56
C CYS A 17 6.60 11.16 -16.58
N GLN A 18 6.72 10.86 -17.89
CA GLN A 18 6.23 11.77 -18.91
C GLN A 18 4.71 11.74 -18.97
N HIS A 19 4.09 12.89 -18.78
CA HIS A 19 2.64 13.05 -18.78
C HIS A 19 2.13 13.11 -20.23
N ASN A 20 2.15 11.99 -20.95
CA ASN A 20 1.57 11.92 -22.29
C ASN A 20 0.21 11.18 -22.22
N ASN A 21 -0.85 11.86 -22.65
CA ASN A 21 -2.26 11.49 -22.42
C ASN A 21 -2.71 10.18 -23.11
N SER A 22 -1.82 9.42 -23.74
CA SER A 22 -2.18 8.22 -24.48
C SER A 22 -1.73 6.91 -23.85
N VAL A 23 -0.74 6.87 -22.95
CA VAL A 23 -0.42 5.61 -22.25
C VAL A 23 0.33 5.88 -20.94
N MET A 24 -0.30 5.63 -19.80
CA MET A 24 0.35 5.58 -18.47
C MET A 24 1.27 4.34 -18.29
N HIS A 25 1.50 3.55 -19.35
CA HIS A 25 2.27 2.29 -19.30
C HIS A 25 3.79 2.50 -19.19
N GLU A 26 4.33 3.65 -19.59
CA GLU A 26 5.78 3.78 -19.78
C GLU A 26 6.59 3.94 -18.50
N CYS A 27 5.96 4.22 -17.35
CA CYS A 27 6.70 4.28 -16.07
C CYS A 27 7.02 2.92 -15.46
N VAL A 28 6.42 1.85 -15.97
CA VAL A 28 6.64 0.48 -15.49
C VAL A 28 7.87 -0.15 -16.18
N ALA A 29 8.35 0.44 -17.28
CA ALA A 29 9.29 -0.18 -18.20
C ALA A 29 10.65 0.52 -18.34
N ASP A 30 10.96 1.55 -17.54
CA ASP A 30 12.33 2.07 -17.51
C ASP A 30 13.21 1.15 -16.65
N VAL A 31 13.89 0.22 -17.32
CA VAL A 31 14.88 -0.72 -16.76
C VAL A 31 15.94 0.00 -15.92
N THR A 32 16.13 1.31 -16.10
CA THR A 32 17.12 2.11 -15.36
C THR A 32 16.62 2.67 -14.02
N CYS A 33 15.34 2.52 -13.69
CA CYS A 33 14.79 2.90 -12.38
C CYS A 33 13.83 1.86 -11.79
N PRO A 34 14.32 0.91 -10.99
CA PRO A 34 13.47 -0.05 -10.30
C PRO A 34 12.88 0.58 -9.02
N TYR A 35 11.81 1.37 -9.16
CA TYR A 35 11.03 1.90 -8.01
C TYR A 35 10.48 0.80 -7.08
N GLN A 36 10.55 -0.46 -7.51
CA GLN A 36 10.16 -1.65 -6.75
C GLN A 36 11.12 -1.99 -5.61
N ASN A 37 12.38 -1.53 -5.68
CA ASN A 37 13.44 -1.88 -4.74
C ASN A 37 13.86 -0.66 -3.91
N ILE A 38 12.98 -0.21 -3.02
CA ILE A 38 13.30 0.86 -2.08
C ILE A 38 14.33 0.32 -1.07
N ALA A 39 15.44 1.02 -0.85
CA ALA A 39 16.53 0.61 0.05
C ALA A 39 16.16 0.59 1.56
N LEU A 40 14.86 0.52 1.88
CA LEU A 40 14.33 0.41 3.23
C LEU A 40 14.27 -1.06 3.67
N PRO A 41 14.62 -1.34 4.95
CA PRO A 41 14.45 -2.67 5.52
C PRO A 41 12.99 -2.96 5.90
N LEU A 42 12.49 -4.14 5.52
CA LEU A 42 11.29 -4.73 6.10
C LEU A 42 11.65 -5.46 7.38
N TYR A 43 11.08 -5.04 8.51
CA TYR A 43 11.28 -5.69 9.80
C TYR A 43 10.15 -6.65 10.13
N ALA A 44 10.51 -7.78 10.74
CA ALA A 44 9.61 -8.56 11.57
C ALA A 44 10.20 -8.63 12.98
N ASN A 45 9.48 -8.07 13.95
CA ASN A 45 9.96 -7.89 15.32
C ASN A 45 11.28 -7.09 15.36
N LYS A 46 12.40 -7.75 15.63
CA LYS A 46 13.75 -7.16 15.71
C LYS A 46 14.68 -7.64 14.58
N THR A 47 14.14 -8.33 13.59
CA THR A 47 14.91 -8.96 12.51
C THR A 47 14.56 -8.33 11.17
N ILE A 48 15.57 -7.99 10.38
CA ILE A 48 15.39 -7.57 8.99
C ILE A 48 15.03 -8.82 8.17
N LYS A 49 13.86 -8.80 7.53
CA LYS A 49 13.40 -9.87 6.63
C LYS A 49 13.87 -9.64 5.20
N HIS A 50 13.75 -8.40 4.73
CA HIS A 50 14.14 -8.01 3.38
C HIS A 50 14.78 -6.62 3.39
N GLN A 51 15.85 -6.44 2.61
CA GLN A 51 16.42 -5.13 2.28
C GLN A 51 17.19 -5.26 0.95
N PRO A 52 16.81 -4.53 -0.12
CA PRO A 52 15.65 -3.64 -0.22
C PRO A 52 14.33 -4.39 0.00
N VAL A 53 13.29 -3.67 0.42
CA VAL A 53 11.95 -4.23 0.51
C VAL A 53 11.39 -4.42 -0.91
N ASP A 54 10.79 -5.58 -1.17
CA ASP A 54 10.00 -5.82 -2.37
C ASP A 54 8.59 -5.26 -2.16
N MET A 55 8.30 -4.16 -2.84
CA MET A 55 7.01 -3.48 -2.72
C MET A 55 5.86 -4.26 -3.38
N THR A 56 6.15 -5.13 -4.36
CA THR A 56 5.12 -5.88 -5.11
C THR A 56 4.54 -7.04 -4.31
N GLY A 57 5.33 -7.64 -3.41
CA GLY A 57 4.88 -8.71 -2.52
C GLY A 57 4.42 -8.23 -1.14
N LEU A 58 4.48 -6.94 -0.86
CA LEU A 58 4.28 -6.40 0.49
C LEU A 58 2.83 -6.54 0.96
N ALA A 59 1.86 -6.29 0.07
CA ALA A 59 0.44 -6.42 0.37
C ALA A 59 0.08 -7.85 0.81
N THR A 60 0.56 -8.85 0.07
CA THR A 60 0.35 -10.27 0.41
C THR A 60 1.01 -10.66 1.72
N GLN A 61 2.22 -10.16 2.00
CA GLN A 61 2.90 -10.42 3.28
C GLN A 61 2.13 -9.82 4.47
N TYR A 62 1.60 -8.60 4.32
CA TYR A 62 0.78 -7.95 5.33
C TYR A 62 -0.55 -8.66 5.55
N ALA A 63 -1.26 -9.03 4.48
CA ALA A 63 -2.49 -9.82 4.56
C ALA A 63 -2.24 -11.14 5.31
N ALA A 64 -1.21 -11.90 4.92
CA ALA A 64 -0.86 -13.16 5.57
C ALA A 64 -0.50 -12.98 7.05
N PHE A 65 0.25 -11.93 7.40
CA PHE A 65 0.59 -11.63 8.80
C PHE A 65 -0.66 -11.28 9.61
N ALA A 66 -1.48 -10.35 9.11
CA ALA A 66 -2.69 -9.89 9.79
C ALA A 66 -3.69 -11.03 10.01
N ARG A 67 -3.96 -11.84 8.98
CA ARG A 67 -4.84 -13.01 9.09
C ARG A 67 -4.33 -14.00 10.14
N ASN A 68 -3.04 -14.33 10.10
CA ASN A 68 -2.44 -15.24 11.08
C ASN A 68 -2.48 -14.67 12.50
N PHE A 69 -2.27 -13.37 12.67
CA PHE A 69 -2.32 -12.70 13.96
C PHE A 69 -3.74 -12.74 14.56
N ILE A 70 -4.75 -12.39 13.76
CA ILE A 70 -6.16 -12.39 14.17
C ILE A 70 -6.61 -13.80 14.55
N LEU A 71 -6.38 -14.78 13.67
CA LEU A 71 -6.82 -16.17 13.91
C LEU A 71 -6.13 -16.79 15.13
N LYS A 72 -4.86 -16.47 15.39
CA LYS A 72 -4.15 -16.94 16.60
C LYS A 72 -4.60 -16.24 17.87
N SER A 73 -5.21 -15.08 17.76
CA SER A 73 -5.68 -14.28 18.88
C SER A 73 -7.19 -14.43 19.11
N SER A 74 -7.87 -15.37 18.47
CA SER A 74 -9.33 -15.52 18.56
C SER A 74 -9.85 -15.69 20.00
N ASP A 75 -9.02 -16.27 20.87
CA ASP A 75 -9.37 -16.55 22.27
C ASP A 75 -9.01 -15.41 23.24
N SER A 76 -8.51 -14.26 22.75
CA SER A 76 -8.09 -13.13 23.58
C SER A 76 -8.27 -11.78 22.88
N PRO A 77 -8.53 -10.69 23.62
CA PRO A 77 -8.56 -9.35 23.02
C PRO A 77 -7.24 -9.04 22.31
N PHE A 78 -7.31 -8.52 21.08
CA PHE A 78 -6.15 -8.13 20.30
C PHE A 78 -6.26 -6.69 19.81
N PHE A 79 -5.12 -6.12 19.44
CA PHE A 79 -5.03 -4.84 18.76
C PHE A 79 -4.11 -4.98 17.56
N LEU A 80 -4.66 -4.73 16.37
CA LEU A 80 -3.91 -4.73 15.11
C LEU A 80 -3.93 -3.32 14.53
N TYR A 81 -2.74 -2.72 14.39
CA TYR A 81 -2.57 -1.49 13.65
C TYR A 81 -1.92 -1.80 12.29
N ALA A 82 -2.69 -1.61 11.22
CA ALA A 82 -2.26 -1.88 9.85
C ALA A 82 -2.02 -0.56 9.10
N ALA A 83 -0.79 -0.05 9.17
CA ALA A 83 -0.35 1.10 8.38
C ALA A 83 0.01 0.66 6.96
N LEU A 84 -0.94 0.75 6.05
CA LEU A 84 -0.76 0.33 4.66
C LEU A 84 0.06 1.36 3.89
N SER A 85 1.09 0.91 3.17
CA SER A 85 1.92 1.76 2.31
C SER A 85 1.29 2.08 0.95
N HIS A 86 0.11 1.52 0.67
CA HIS A 86 -0.64 1.77 -0.56
C HIS A 86 -0.91 3.27 -0.70
N ILE A 87 -1.20 3.73 -1.92
CA ILE A 87 -1.50 5.12 -2.29
C ILE A 87 -0.40 6.18 -2.03
N HIS A 88 0.69 5.84 -1.34
CA HIS A 88 1.90 6.66 -1.31
C HIS A 88 2.85 6.28 -2.45
N VAL A 89 3.55 7.25 -3.04
CA VAL A 89 4.52 7.00 -4.13
C VAL A 89 5.86 6.44 -3.60
N PRO A 90 6.56 5.59 -4.35
CA PRO A 90 6.17 5.03 -5.65
C PRO A 90 5.01 4.04 -5.51
N LEU A 91 4.07 4.12 -6.45
CA LEU A 91 2.95 3.18 -6.52
C LEU A 91 3.45 1.85 -7.07
N ALA A 92 3.27 0.79 -6.30
CA ALA A 92 3.63 -0.57 -6.67
C ALA A 92 2.52 -1.51 -6.20
N HIS A 93 2.26 -2.54 -7.00
CA HIS A 93 1.28 -3.59 -6.72
C HIS A 93 1.74 -4.93 -7.29
N ALA A 94 1.19 -6.02 -6.78
CA ALA A 94 1.49 -7.36 -7.30
C ALA A 94 1.02 -7.51 -8.74
N ALA A 95 1.72 -8.33 -9.53
CA ALA A 95 1.44 -8.54 -10.95
C ALA A 95 -0.01 -8.96 -11.25
N LEU A 96 -0.69 -9.61 -10.31
CA LEU A 96 -2.09 -10.03 -10.44
C LEU A 96 -3.10 -8.87 -10.44
N PHE A 97 -2.70 -7.68 -9.99
CA PHE A 97 -3.53 -6.47 -9.98
C PHE A 97 -3.28 -5.53 -11.17
N ASN A 98 -2.32 -5.86 -12.05
CA ASN A 98 -1.96 -5.03 -13.18
C ASN A 98 -3.10 -4.93 -14.21
N ASN A 99 -3.54 -3.70 -14.50
CA ASN A 99 -4.63 -3.36 -15.43
C ASN A 99 -5.99 -3.97 -15.07
N VAL A 100 -6.25 -4.30 -13.80
CA VAL A 100 -7.55 -4.86 -13.38
C VAL A 100 -8.67 -3.81 -13.43
N THR A 101 -8.36 -2.55 -13.10
CA THR A 101 -9.37 -1.49 -13.00
C THR A 101 -9.58 -0.69 -14.28
N THR A 102 -8.71 -0.87 -15.29
CA THR A 102 -8.60 -0.03 -16.52
C THR A 102 -8.40 1.47 -16.27
N ARG A 103 -8.18 1.89 -15.02
CA ARG A 103 -8.04 3.30 -14.59
C ARG A 103 -6.59 3.66 -14.21
N GLY A 104 -5.64 2.81 -14.59
CA GLY A 104 -4.20 3.02 -14.42
C GLY A 104 -3.67 2.62 -13.04
N VAL A 105 -2.34 2.80 -12.88
CA VAL A 105 -1.56 2.29 -11.73
C VAL A 105 -2.11 2.68 -10.36
N PHE A 106 -2.65 3.90 -10.21
CA PHE A 106 -3.22 4.34 -8.95
C PHE A 106 -4.46 3.52 -8.57
N ALA A 107 -5.37 3.32 -9.52
CA ALA A 107 -6.60 2.58 -9.27
C ALA A 107 -6.33 1.08 -9.07
N ASP A 108 -5.34 0.52 -9.77
CA ASP A 108 -4.90 -0.86 -9.54
C ASP A 108 -4.25 -1.05 -8.17
N THR A 109 -3.44 -0.09 -7.72
CA THR A 109 -2.86 -0.09 -6.36
C THR A 109 -3.93 0.09 -5.28
N LEU A 110 -4.94 0.91 -5.55
CA LEU A 110 -6.10 1.09 -4.66
C LEU A 110 -6.93 -0.21 -4.58
N TYR A 111 -7.05 -0.94 -5.68
CA TYR A 111 -7.75 -2.22 -5.73
C TYR A 111 -7.01 -3.32 -4.95
N GLU A 112 -5.67 -3.34 -5.00
CA GLU A 112 -4.87 -4.22 -4.12
C GLU A 112 -5.05 -3.88 -2.64
N MET A 113 -5.12 -2.59 -2.30
CA MET A 113 -5.40 -2.14 -0.93
C MET A 113 -6.78 -2.63 -0.45
N ASP A 114 -7.80 -2.50 -1.29
CA ASP A 114 -9.16 -3.01 -1.02
C ASP A 114 -9.15 -4.52 -0.80
N TRP A 115 -8.45 -5.28 -1.66
CA TRP A 115 -8.26 -6.71 -1.49
C TRP A 115 -7.60 -7.07 -0.14
N LEU A 116 -6.53 -6.37 0.24
CA LEU A 116 -5.85 -6.60 1.53
C LEU A 116 -6.78 -6.34 2.71
N VAL A 117 -7.55 -5.24 2.67
CA VAL A 117 -8.56 -4.95 3.71
C VAL A 117 -9.60 -6.05 3.76
N GLY A 118 -10.04 -6.57 2.60
CA GLY A 118 -10.91 -7.74 2.50
C GLY A 118 -10.38 -8.97 3.25
N GLU A 119 -9.10 -9.32 3.06
CA GLU A 119 -8.45 -10.44 3.77
C GLU A 119 -8.45 -10.24 5.30
N ILE A 120 -8.28 -9.01 5.78
CA ILE A 120 -8.33 -8.68 7.23
C ILE A 120 -9.76 -8.84 7.74
N LEU A 121 -10.75 -8.32 7.02
CA LEU A 121 -12.15 -8.40 7.39
C LEU A 121 -12.65 -9.85 7.43
N GLU A 122 -12.26 -10.67 6.45
CA GLU A 122 -12.60 -12.09 6.42
C GLU A 122 -12.02 -12.84 7.62
N ALA A 123 -10.76 -12.59 7.97
CA ALA A 123 -10.16 -13.20 9.16
C ALA A 123 -10.82 -12.71 10.45
N ALA A 124 -11.19 -11.43 10.56
CA ALA A 124 -11.91 -10.90 11.70
C ALA A 124 -13.30 -11.56 11.86
N GLN A 125 -14.05 -11.72 10.76
CA GLN A 125 -15.33 -12.43 10.74
C GLN A 125 -15.16 -13.90 11.16
N THR A 126 -14.10 -14.56 10.68
CA THR A 126 -13.79 -15.95 11.03
C THR A 126 -13.43 -16.11 12.52
N ALA A 127 -12.72 -15.14 13.10
CA ALA A 127 -12.36 -15.15 14.52
C ALA A 127 -13.54 -14.85 15.45
N GLY A 128 -14.61 -14.23 14.94
CA GLY A 128 -15.88 -14.04 15.65
C GLY A 128 -16.40 -12.60 15.63
N ASN A 129 -17.58 -12.39 16.23
CA ASN A 129 -18.36 -11.16 16.05
C ASN A 129 -17.95 -9.98 16.96
N ASN A 130 -16.81 -10.05 17.66
CA ASN A 130 -16.40 -9.03 18.65
C ASN A 130 -15.16 -8.24 18.21
N THR A 131 -15.13 -7.81 16.95
CA THR A 131 -14.03 -7.00 16.39
C THR A 131 -14.55 -5.66 15.90
N LEU A 132 -14.02 -4.57 16.44
CA LEU A 132 -14.23 -3.22 15.89
C LEU A 132 -13.13 -2.94 14.86
N VAL A 133 -13.53 -2.59 13.64
CA VAL A 133 -12.62 -2.20 12.57
C VAL A 133 -12.81 -0.72 12.28
N TRP A 134 -11.72 0.05 12.33
CA TRP A 134 -11.71 1.46 11.97
C TRP A 134 -10.72 1.69 10.83
N PHE A 135 -11.26 2.05 9.67
CA PHE A 135 -10.46 2.48 8.52
C PHE A 135 -10.35 4.00 8.48
N MET A 136 -9.12 4.51 8.34
CA MET A 136 -8.84 5.93 8.19
C MET A 136 -7.64 6.11 7.28
N SER A 137 -7.63 7.20 6.53
CA SER A 137 -6.46 7.64 5.76
C SER A 137 -5.80 8.78 6.50
N GLU A 138 -4.47 8.83 6.45
CA GLU A 138 -3.78 10.08 6.70
C GLU A 138 -4.07 11.07 5.56
N SER A 139 -4.12 12.36 5.88
CA SER A 139 -4.28 13.41 4.89
C SER A 139 -2.91 13.76 4.30
N HIS A 140 -2.64 13.32 3.08
CA HIS A 140 -1.55 13.83 2.26
C HIS A 140 -2.12 14.72 1.14
N ASN A 141 -1.74 15.99 1.14
CA ASN A 141 -2.17 16.98 0.16
C ASN A 141 -1.40 16.85 -1.16
N THR A 142 -1.63 15.80 -1.95
CA THR A 142 -0.95 15.67 -3.26
C THR A 142 -1.44 16.69 -4.30
N ASN A 143 -2.61 17.30 -4.08
CA ASN A 143 -3.07 18.46 -4.83
C ASN A 143 -2.75 19.74 -4.07
N CYS A 144 -1.85 20.56 -4.61
CA CYS A 144 -1.77 22.00 -4.27
C CYS A 144 -3.01 22.80 -4.73
N ARG A 145 -4.17 22.16 -4.93
CA ARG A 145 -5.45 22.81 -5.21
C ARG A 145 -6.60 22.06 -4.52
N GLU A 146 -6.99 22.66 -3.39
CA GLU A 146 -8.32 22.70 -2.79
C GLU A 146 -8.89 21.42 -2.15
N GLN A 147 -9.39 21.62 -0.94
CA GLN A 147 -9.80 20.64 0.07
C GLN A 147 -11.31 20.39 0.01
N HIS A 148 -11.77 19.16 0.27
CA HIS A 148 -13.03 18.90 1.00
C HIS A 148 -12.94 17.54 1.74
N THR A 149 -13.42 17.54 2.99
CA THR A 149 -13.24 16.55 4.05
C THR A 149 -14.26 15.40 4.02
N GLY A 150 -13.81 14.20 4.43
CA GLY A 150 -14.48 13.19 5.28
C GLY A 150 -15.92 12.74 5.00
N LEU A 151 -16.13 11.42 4.85
CA LEU A 151 -17.42 10.78 5.07
C LEU A 151 -17.27 9.62 6.07
N VAL A 152 -18.02 9.71 7.15
CA VAL A 152 -18.33 8.62 8.09
C VAL A 152 -19.55 7.90 7.54
N HIS A 153 -19.53 6.57 7.49
CA HIS A 153 -20.74 5.77 7.36
C HIS A 153 -21.00 5.06 8.70
N GLU A 154 -22.21 5.29 9.23
CA GLU A 154 -22.82 4.55 10.36
C GLU A 154 -23.16 3.11 9.97
#